data_AF-A0A3D1E8Z4-F1
#
_entry.id   AF-A0A3D1E8Z4-F1
#
_cell.length_a   1.000
_cell.length_b   1.000
_cell.length_c   1.000
_cell.angle_alpha   90.00
_cell.angle_beta   90.00
_cell.angle_gamma   90.00
#
_symmetry.space_group_name_H-M   'P 1'
#
loop_
_entity.id
_entity.type
_entity.pdbx_description
1 polymer ?
#
loop_
_entity_poly.entity_id
_entity_poly.type
_entity_poly.pdbx_seq_one_letter_code
_entity_poly.pdbx_strand_id
1 'polypeptide(L)'
;MSQRLKKKTSSFTWQKACAYPLSALYNLAFGVTLLVFHPIQWVAYRLGGYHPHRISVAILNWFLIQNTRILGTRYRLNIDWSQIPLDRPYVVVSNHQSLYDIIPMIWYLRR
;
A
#
# COMPACT_ATOMS: atom_id res chain seq x y z
N MET A 1 -19.72 32.57 -14.76
CA MET A 1 -18.95 32.49 -13.49
C MET A 1 -17.54 32.01 -13.80
N SER A 2 -16.61 32.95 -14.01
CA SER A 2 -15.27 32.74 -14.58
C SER A 2 -14.32 32.14 -13.54
N GLN A 3 -13.94 30.86 -13.70
CA GLN A 3 -12.85 30.27 -12.93
C GLN A 3 -11.51 30.60 -13.60
N ARG A 4 -10.88 31.64 -13.06
CA ARG A 4 -9.53 32.10 -13.37
C ARG A 4 -8.54 30.94 -13.13
N LEU A 5 -8.07 30.31 -14.20
CA LEU A 5 -6.96 29.35 -14.16
C LEU A 5 -5.71 30.06 -13.63
N LYS A 6 -5.49 30.01 -12.31
CA LYS A 6 -4.23 30.43 -11.70
C LYS A 6 -3.15 29.45 -12.18
N LYS A 7 -2.36 29.86 -13.19
CA LYS A 7 -1.10 29.22 -13.53
C LYS A 7 -0.25 29.14 -12.26
N LYS A 8 -0.08 27.93 -11.73
CA LYS A 8 0.75 27.64 -10.57
C LYS A 8 2.21 27.79 -11.00
N THR A 9 2.79 28.96 -10.78
CA THR A 9 4.21 29.20 -11.00
C THR A 9 5.02 28.19 -10.19
N SER A 10 5.90 27.45 -10.85
CA SER A 10 6.72 26.40 -10.25
C SER A 10 7.87 26.98 -9.44
N SER A 11 7.58 27.81 -8.44
CA SER A 11 8.59 28.22 -7.47
C SER A 11 9.06 26.97 -6.68
N PHE A 12 10.37 26.82 -6.52
CA PHE A 12 10.97 25.80 -5.66
C PHE A 12 10.69 26.21 -4.22
N THR A 13 9.84 25.45 -3.53
CA THR A 13 9.45 25.70 -2.15
C THR A 13 10.20 24.75 -1.23
N TRP A 14 10.45 25.14 0.02
CA TRP A 14 11.05 24.28 1.05
C TRP A 14 10.33 22.94 1.20
N GLN A 15 9.01 22.91 0.99
CA GLN A 15 8.22 21.68 0.92
C GLN A 15 8.73 20.72 -0.15
N LYS A 16 9.05 21.20 -1.35
CA LYS A 16 9.61 20.37 -2.43
C LYS A 16 11.03 19.92 -2.11
N ALA A 17 11.84 20.81 -1.51
CA ALA A 17 13.20 20.48 -1.09
C ALA A 17 13.23 19.28 -0.12
N CYS A 18 12.32 19.22 0.85
CA CYS A 18 12.19 18.08 1.76
C CYS A 18 11.46 16.89 1.13
N ALA A 19 10.49 17.13 0.25
CA ALA A 19 9.70 16.06 -0.36
C ALA A 19 10.52 15.18 -1.32
N TYR A 20 11.50 15.73 -2.06
CA TYR A 20 12.28 14.93 -3.02
C TYR A 20 13.16 13.88 -2.34
N PRO A 21 13.99 14.19 -1.33
CA PRO A 21 14.75 13.18 -0.59
C PRO A 21 13.86 12.14 0.07
N LEU A 22 12.75 12.58 0.68
CA LEU A 22 11.79 11.68 1.32
C LEU A 22 11.15 10.71 0.30
N SER A 23 10.81 11.21 -0.89
CA SER A 23 10.29 10.38 -1.99
C SER A 23 11.35 9.41 -2.51
N ALA A 24 12.60 9.83 -2.64
CA ALA A 24 13.69 8.95 -3.06
C ALA A 24 13.90 7.80 -2.06
N LEU A 25 13.92 8.11 -0.76
CA LEU A 25 14.02 7.11 0.31
C LEU A 25 12.83 6.14 0.29
N TYR A 26 11.61 6.67 0.17
CA TYR A 26 10.41 5.86 0.05
C TYR A 26 10.45 4.93 -1.17
N ASN A 27 10.80 5.45 -2.35
CA ASN A 27 10.85 4.66 -3.58
C ASN A 27 11.94 3.58 -3.54
N LEU A 28 13.08 3.87 -2.91
CA LEU A 28 14.13 2.87 -2.68
C LEU A 28 13.61 1.74 -1.80
N ALA A 29 13.00 2.06 -0.66
CA ALA A 29 12.41 1.07 0.24
C ALA A 29 11.34 0.24 -0.46
N PHE A 30 10.46 0.89 -1.23
CA PHE A 30 9.44 0.22 -2.04
C PHE A 30 10.05 -0.74 -3.06
N GLY A 31 11.02 -0.27 -3.85
CA GLY A 31 11.68 -1.07 -4.89
C GLY A 31 12.43 -2.28 -4.31
N VAL A 32 13.16 -2.10 -3.21
CA VAL A 32 13.86 -3.19 -2.51
C VAL A 32 12.87 -4.22 -1.98
N THR A 33 11.78 -3.77 -1.36
CA THR A 33 10.71 -4.68 -0.91
C THR A 33 10.19 -5.52 -2.07
N LEU A 34 9.87 -4.94 -3.22
CA LEU A 34 9.41 -5.72 -4.39
C LEU A 34 10.47 -6.69 -4.91
N LEU A 35 11.72 -6.23 -5.04
CA LEU A 35 12.82 -7.03 -5.57
C LEU A 35 13.11 -8.25 -4.69
N VAL A 36 13.04 -8.11 -3.37
CA VAL A 36 13.24 -9.21 -2.42
C VAL A 36 12.04 -10.16 -2.41
N PHE A 37 10.81 -9.63 -2.45
CA PHE A 37 9.62 -10.46 -2.40
C PHE A 37 9.32 -11.20 -3.71
N HIS A 38 9.80 -10.71 -4.85
CA HIS A 38 9.62 -11.40 -6.14
C HIS A 38 10.17 -12.84 -6.14
N PRO A 39 11.45 -13.11 -5.82
CA PRO A 39 11.97 -14.47 -5.74
C PRO A 39 11.31 -15.26 -4.60
N ILE A 40 11.01 -14.63 -3.45
CA ILE A 40 10.31 -15.31 -2.34
C ILE A 40 8.94 -15.82 -2.79
N GLN A 41 8.15 -14.98 -3.45
CA GLN A 41 6.83 -15.33 -3.96
C GLN A 41 6.90 -16.42 -5.02
N TRP A 42 7.89 -16.36 -5.92
CA TRP A 42 8.11 -17.37 -6.95
C TRP A 42 8.47 -18.73 -6.34
N VAL A 43 9.41 -18.76 -5.38
CA VAL A 43 9.78 -19.98 -4.66
C VAL A 43 8.59 -20.54 -3.87
N ALA A 44 7.85 -19.68 -3.16
CA ALA A 44 6.67 -20.07 -2.40
C ALA A 44 5.60 -20.72 -3.28
N TYR A 45 5.36 -20.17 -4.48
CA TYR A 45 4.42 -20.73 -5.44
C TYR A 45 4.91 -22.06 -6.02
N ARG A 46 6.19 -22.14 -6.42
CA ARG A 46 6.71 -23.30 -7.13
C ARG A 46 6.97 -24.51 -6.23
N LEU A 47 7.45 -24.30 -5.01
CA LEU A 47 7.76 -25.38 -4.07
C LEU A 47 6.63 -25.63 -3.08
N GLY A 48 5.88 -24.59 -2.71
CA GLY A 48 4.87 -24.64 -1.65
C GLY A 48 3.42 -24.57 -2.13
N GLY A 49 3.18 -24.25 -3.40
CA GLY A 49 1.85 -24.05 -3.94
C GLY A 49 1.16 -22.77 -3.45
N TYR A 50 -0.17 -22.76 -3.49
CA TYR A 50 -0.95 -21.55 -3.27
C TYR A 50 -0.88 -21.01 -1.84
N HIS A 51 -0.92 -21.88 -0.82
CA HIS A 51 -1.03 -21.43 0.56
C HIS A 51 0.22 -20.65 1.05
N PRO A 52 1.46 -21.15 0.85
CA PRO A 52 2.67 -20.39 1.16
C PRO A 52 2.80 -19.13 0.30
N HIS A 53 2.39 -19.18 -0.98
CA HIS A 53 2.36 -18.01 -1.83
C HIS A 53 1.42 -16.92 -1.27
N ARG A 54 0.20 -17.26 -0.88
CA ARG A 54 -0.75 -16.34 -0.22
C ARG A 54 -0.14 -15.69 1.02
N ILE A 55 0.54 -16.46 1.86
CA ILE A 55 1.22 -15.93 3.06
C ILE A 55 2.31 -14.93 2.66
N SER A 56 3.15 -15.27 1.66
CA SER A 56 4.20 -14.37 1.19
C SER A 56 3.64 -13.05 0.63
N VAL A 57 2.49 -13.09 -0.05
CA VAL A 57 1.77 -11.89 -0.52
C VAL A 57 1.24 -11.07 0.66
N ALA A 58 0.68 -11.71 1.68
CA ALA A 58 0.24 -10.99 2.88
C ALA A 58 1.41 -10.27 3.57
N ILE A 59 2.54 -10.95 3.76
CA ILE A 59 3.73 -10.36 4.36
C ILE A 59 4.30 -9.23 3.50
N LEU A 60 4.33 -9.36 2.17
CA LEU A 60 4.70 -8.26 1.27
C LEU A 60 3.85 -7.01 1.56
N ASN A 61 2.53 -7.17 1.61
CA ASN A 61 1.63 -6.04 1.84
C ASN A 61 1.86 -5.38 3.21
N TRP A 62 2.25 -6.14 4.23
CA TRP A 62 2.69 -5.55 5.49
C TRP A 62 3.93 -4.68 5.36
N PHE A 63 4.97 -5.16 4.65
CA PHE A 63 6.16 -4.35 4.40
C PHE A 63 5.83 -3.09 3.62
N LEU A 64 4.91 -3.17 2.65
CA LEU A 64 4.45 -1.99 1.91
C LEU A 64 3.74 -0.98 2.82
N ILE A 65 2.94 -1.44 3.79
CA ILE A 65 2.37 -0.55 4.83
C ILE A 65 3.50 0.09 5.64
N GLN A 66 4.52 -0.66 6.05
CA GLN A 66 5.65 -0.10 6.81
C GLN A 66 6.40 0.96 6.02
N ASN A 67 6.61 0.76 4.71
CA ASN A 67 7.27 1.74 3.85
C ASN A 67 6.53 3.09 3.84
N THR A 68 5.20 3.10 3.87
CA THR A 68 4.44 4.37 3.94
C THR A 68 4.63 5.12 5.25
N ARG A 69 5.08 4.46 6.33
CA ARG A 69 5.39 5.13 7.60
C ARG A 69 6.62 6.02 7.50
N ILE A 70 7.50 5.79 6.52
CA ILE A 70 8.59 6.71 6.14
C ILE A 70 8.00 8.08 5.78
N LEU A 71 6.87 8.10 5.07
CA LEU A 71 6.14 9.32 4.71
C LEU A 71 5.30 9.89 5.86
N GLY A 72 5.31 9.26 7.04
CA GLY A 72 4.48 9.62 8.19
C GLY A 72 3.04 9.10 8.11
N THR A 73 2.71 8.25 7.14
CA THR A 73 1.34 7.71 6.99
C THR A 73 0.99 6.78 8.14
N ARG A 74 -0.24 6.92 8.66
CA ARG A 74 -0.83 6.06 9.69
C ARG A 74 -2.20 5.59 9.22
N TYR A 75 -2.45 4.29 9.35
CA TYR A 75 -3.74 3.69 9.02
C TYR A 75 -4.59 3.54 10.29
N ARG A 76 -5.88 3.84 10.17
CA ARG A 76 -6.90 3.55 11.18
C ARG A 76 -8.04 2.82 10.51
N LEU A 77 -8.49 1.73 11.13
CA LEU A 77 -9.60 0.94 10.63
C LEU A 77 -10.77 1.12 11.56
N ASN A 78 -11.85 1.66 11.02
CA ASN A 78 -13.11 1.81 11.73
C ASN A 78 -14.08 0.80 11.11
N ILE A 79 -13.91 -0.46 11.48
CA ILE A 79 -14.67 -1.60 10.93
C ILE A 79 -15.43 -2.26 12.07
N ASP A 80 -16.74 -2.43 11.88
CA ASP A 80 -17.55 -3.29 12.73
C ASP A 80 -17.35 -4.75 12.30
N TRP A 81 -16.50 -5.46 13.05
CA TRP A 81 -16.17 -6.85 12.76
C TRP A 81 -17.34 -7.82 12.97
N SER A 82 -18.39 -7.42 13.68
CA SER A 82 -19.59 -8.25 13.87
C SER A 82 -20.43 -8.38 12.59
N GLN A 83 -20.29 -7.41 11.67
CA GLN A 83 -21.05 -7.37 10.41
C GLN A 83 -20.35 -8.14 9.28
N ILE A 84 -19.10 -8.57 9.46
CA ILE A 84 -18.34 -9.26 8.43
C ILE A 84 -18.54 -10.77 8.57
N PRO A 85 -19.16 -11.45 7.58
CA PRO A 85 -19.37 -12.89 7.63
C PRO A 85 -18.04 -13.65 7.61
N LEU A 86 -17.95 -14.74 8.38
CA LEU A 86 -16.74 -15.57 8.53
C LEU A 86 -16.84 -16.90 7.77
N ASP A 87 -18.05 -17.34 7.47
CA ASP A 87 -18.41 -18.64 6.91
C ASP A 87 -18.66 -18.60 5.40
N ARG A 88 -18.61 -17.42 4.80
CA ARG A 88 -18.84 -17.21 3.36
C ARG A 88 -17.98 -16.07 2.82
N PRO A 89 -17.64 -16.09 1.52
CA PRO A 89 -16.95 -14.97 0.89
C PRO A 89 -17.84 -13.71 0.92
N TYR A 90 -17.19 -12.55 0.98
CA TYR A 90 -17.83 -11.24 0.88
C TYR A 90 -17.09 -10.37 -0.14
N VAL A 91 -17.80 -9.38 -0.69
CA VAL A 91 -17.24 -8.42 -1.64
C VAL A 91 -17.08 -7.09 -0.92
N VAL A 92 -15.86 -6.55 -0.93
CA VAL A 92 -15.60 -5.20 -0.40
C VAL A 92 -15.72 -4.20 -1.55
N VAL A 93 -16.60 -3.21 -1.38
CA VAL A 93 -16.78 -2.11 -2.33
C VAL A 93 -16.23 -0.84 -1.71
N SER A 94 -15.28 -0.20 -2.39
CA SER A 94 -14.69 1.07 -1.97
C SER A 94 -14.45 1.98 -3.16
N ASN A 95 -14.27 3.28 -2.89
CA ASN A 95 -13.67 4.18 -3.88
C ASN A 95 -12.19 3.78 -4.13
N HIS A 96 -11.69 4.00 -5.35
CA HIS A 96 -10.29 3.83 -5.70
C HIS A 96 -9.65 5.21 -5.91
N GLN A 97 -8.76 5.59 -5.00
CA GLN A 97 -8.05 6.86 -4.93
C GLN A 97 -6.53 6.69 -5.01
N SER A 98 -6.01 5.51 -4.67
CA SER A 98 -4.57 5.26 -4.69
C SER A 98 -4.21 3.77 -4.79
N LEU A 99 -2.94 3.50 -5.09
CA LEU A 99 -2.37 2.15 -5.00
C LEU A 99 -2.39 1.60 -3.55
N TYR A 100 -2.42 2.48 -2.54
CA TYR A 100 -2.43 2.10 -1.13
C TYR A 100 -3.84 1.85 -0.58
N ASP A 101 -4.85 1.75 -1.43
CA ASP A 101 -6.20 1.40 -0.99
C ASP A 101 -6.29 -0.11 -0.76
N ILE A 102 -5.69 -0.91 -1.66
CA ILE A 102 -5.75 -2.37 -1.61
C ILE A 102 -4.75 -2.97 -0.61
N ILE A 103 -3.57 -2.36 -0.44
CA ILE A 103 -2.48 -2.87 0.40
C ILE A 103 -2.91 -3.05 1.88
N PRO A 104 -3.39 -2.01 2.58
CA PRO A 104 -3.88 -2.16 3.95
C PRO A 104 -5.10 -3.07 4.00
N MET A 105 -5.95 -3.08 2.98
CA MET A 105 -7.11 -3.96 2.93
C MET A 105 -6.70 -5.44 2.92
N ILE A 106 -5.76 -5.83 2.05
CA ILE A 106 -5.20 -7.19 2.00
C ILE A 106 -4.61 -7.57 3.36
N TRP A 107 -3.83 -6.70 3.98
CA TRP A 107 -3.22 -7.02 5.26
C TRP A 107 -4.26 -7.11 6.38
N TYR A 108 -5.04 -6.07 6.61
CA TYR A 108 -5.89 -6.00 7.79
C TYR A 108 -7.18 -6.83 7.70
N LEU A 109 -7.67 -7.11 6.48
CA LEU A 109 -8.78 -8.02 6.27
C LEU A 109 -8.33 -9.47 6.03
N ARG A 110 -7.01 -9.77 6.08
CA ARG A 110 -6.58 -11.17 6.10
C ARG A 110 -7.10 -11.83 7.37
N ARG A 111 -7.99 -12.79 7.20
CA ARG A 111 -8.38 -13.77 8.20
C ARG A 111 -8.10 -15.15 7.62
#